data_AF-A0A7J0CN14-F1
#
_entry.id   AF-A0A7J0CN14-F1
#
_cell.length_a   1.000
_cell.length_b   1.000
_cell.length_c   1.000
_cell.angle_alpha   90.00
_cell.angle_beta   90.00
_cell.angle_gamma   90.00
#
_symmetry.space_group_name_H-M   'P 1'
#
loop_
_entity.id
_entity.type
_entity.pdbx_description
1 polymer ?
#
loop_
_entity_poly.entity_id
_entity_poly.type
_entity_poly.pdbx_seq_one_letter_code
_entity_poly.pdbx_strand_id
1 'polypeptide(L)'
;MIRPRLSSTIERRLLVNYRVDPYVAAALLPAPLRPQLVRGQAVAGICLLRIGGVRPGWAPAATGLTSENAAHRISVEWDGPDGVERGVYIPRRDTASRLNAFAGGRIYPGEHGRADFTVREEADAVRVAFATRDGEVEVDATVEPAEELHGSGLFTDLAEASEFFRLGSRGLSPTPGAPTWTSSNCPRLPGR
;
A
#
# COMPACT_ATOMS: atom_id res chain seq x y z
N MET A 1 17.95 17.55 -10.00
CA MET A 1 16.95 17.89 -8.97
C MET A 1 17.33 17.16 -7.69
N ILE A 2 17.78 17.86 -6.65
CA ILE A 2 18.19 17.25 -5.38
C ILE A 2 16.91 16.78 -4.67
N ARG A 3 16.66 15.47 -4.59
CA ARG A 3 15.60 14.93 -3.72
C ARG A 3 16.11 14.99 -2.28
N PRO A 4 15.52 15.82 -1.40
CA PRO A 4 15.97 15.89 -0.02
C PRO A 4 15.81 14.51 0.65
N ARG A 5 16.83 14.09 1.40
CA ARG A 5 16.72 12.90 2.25
C ARG A 5 15.70 13.19 3.35
N LEU A 6 14.64 12.40 3.41
CA LEU A 6 13.63 12.48 4.46
C LEU A 6 13.94 11.47 5.57
N SER A 7 13.59 11.84 6.79
CA SER A 7 13.54 10.95 7.95
C SER A 7 12.09 10.80 8.37
N SER A 8 11.69 9.56 8.69
CA SER A 8 10.32 9.21 9.08
C SER A 8 10.31 7.84 9.77
N THR A 9 9.29 7.59 10.59
CA THR A 9 9.03 6.29 11.22
C THR A 9 7.70 5.73 10.74
N ILE A 10 7.64 4.44 10.42
CA ILE A 10 6.37 3.74 10.26
C ILE A 10 5.87 3.43 11.67
N GLU A 11 4.92 4.21 12.17
CA GLU A 11 4.37 4.04 13.52
C GLU A 11 3.35 2.91 13.55
N ARG A 12 2.58 2.74 12.47
CA ARG A 12 1.61 1.65 12.31
C ARG A 12 1.50 1.26 10.85
N ARG A 13 1.36 -0.03 10.58
CA ARG A 13 1.06 -0.56 9.25
C ARG A 13 0.07 -1.72 9.36
N LEU A 14 -1.11 -1.54 8.78
CA LEU A 14 -2.11 -2.60 8.63
C LEU A 14 -2.17 -3.00 7.16
N LEU A 15 -2.09 -4.31 6.89
CA LEU A 15 -2.27 -4.89 5.57
C LEU A 15 -3.59 -5.64 5.54
N VAL A 16 -4.65 -4.98 5.08
CA VAL A 16 -5.96 -5.61 4.90
C VAL A 16 -5.99 -6.26 3.53
N ASN A 17 -6.23 -7.57 3.47
CA ASN A 17 -6.21 -8.33 2.22
C ASN A 17 -7.51 -9.08 2.03
N TYR A 18 -8.00 -9.12 0.80
CA TYR A 18 -9.26 -9.76 0.46
C TYR A 18 -9.22 -10.37 -0.95
N ARG A 19 -10.15 -11.29 -1.17
CA ARG A 19 -10.35 -11.96 -2.46
C ARG A 19 -11.09 -11.02 -3.40
N VAL A 20 -10.67 -11.00 -4.64
CA VAL A 20 -11.38 -10.35 -5.73
C VAL A 20 -11.56 -11.34 -6.86
N ASP A 21 -12.67 -11.22 -7.57
CA ASP A 21 -12.89 -11.95 -8.81
C ASP A 21 -11.72 -11.68 -9.79
N PRO A 22 -11.09 -12.73 -10.35
CA PRO A 22 -9.95 -12.57 -11.26
C PRO A 22 -10.22 -11.68 -12.47
N TYR A 23 -11.42 -11.71 -13.03
CA TYR A 23 -11.77 -10.92 -14.21
C TYR A 23 -11.94 -9.45 -13.84
N VAL A 24 -12.58 -9.17 -12.70
CA VAL A 24 -12.67 -7.80 -12.16
C VAL A 24 -11.28 -7.23 -11.87
N ALA A 25 -10.41 -8.01 -11.21
CA ALA A 25 -9.05 -7.58 -10.93
C ALA A 25 -8.27 -7.31 -12.22
N ALA A 26 -8.35 -8.21 -13.22
CA ALA A 26 -7.66 -8.04 -14.49
C ALA A 26 -8.10 -6.78 -15.25
N ALA A 27 -9.38 -6.42 -15.21
CA ALA A 27 -9.90 -5.22 -15.87
C ALA A 27 -9.32 -3.91 -15.31
N LEU A 28 -8.78 -3.93 -14.09
CA LEU A 28 -8.15 -2.78 -13.43
C LEU A 28 -6.65 -2.68 -13.67
N LEU A 29 -6.04 -3.67 -14.34
CA LEU A 29 -4.61 -3.76 -14.51
C LEU A 29 -4.19 -3.26 -15.90
N PRO A 30 -3.16 -2.39 -16.00
CA PRO A 30 -2.57 -2.05 -17.28
C PRO A 30 -1.82 -3.25 -17.85
N ALA A 31 -1.95 -3.49 -19.17
CA ALA A 31 -1.16 -4.49 -19.85
C ALA A 31 0.35 -4.15 -19.76
N PRO A 32 1.26 -5.14 -19.63
CA PRO A 32 1.02 -6.59 -19.58
C PRO A 32 0.75 -7.21 -18.19
N LEU A 33 0.33 -6.45 -17.17
CA LEU A 33 0.08 -7.02 -15.84
C LEU A 33 -1.14 -7.96 -15.85
N ARG A 34 -1.01 -9.06 -15.11
CA ARG A 34 -2.07 -10.03 -14.84
C ARG A 34 -2.23 -10.20 -13.34
N PRO A 35 -3.44 -10.49 -12.82
CA PRO A 35 -3.60 -10.72 -11.39
C PRO A 35 -2.86 -12.00 -10.99
N GLN A 36 -2.06 -11.92 -9.94
CA GLN A 36 -1.43 -13.09 -9.34
C GLN A 36 -2.50 -13.86 -8.56
N LEU A 37 -2.83 -15.07 -9.00
CA LEU A 37 -3.90 -15.86 -8.41
C LEU A 37 -3.40 -16.73 -7.25
N VAL A 38 -4.21 -16.79 -6.20
CA VAL A 38 -4.06 -17.72 -5.08
C VAL A 38 -5.35 -18.50 -4.97
N ARG A 39 -5.27 -19.82 -5.16
CA ARG A 39 -6.45 -20.72 -5.12
C ARG A 39 -7.59 -20.25 -6.05
N GLY A 40 -7.20 -19.78 -7.25
CA GLY A 40 -8.13 -19.29 -8.27
C GLY A 40 -8.75 -17.92 -7.99
N GLN A 41 -8.26 -17.18 -7.00
CA GLN A 41 -8.76 -15.86 -6.62
C GLN A 41 -7.66 -14.82 -6.76
N ALA A 42 -8.01 -13.61 -7.21
CA ALA A 42 -7.07 -12.50 -7.18
C ALA A 42 -6.94 -11.98 -5.75
N VAL A 43 -5.75 -11.52 -5.39
CA VAL A 43 -5.48 -10.91 -4.08
C VAL A 43 -5.39 -9.41 -4.25
N ALA A 44 -6.36 -8.70 -3.67
CA ALA A 44 -6.29 -7.26 -3.49
C ALA A 44 -6.13 -6.92 -2.02
N GLY A 45 -5.80 -5.67 -1.74
CA GLY A 45 -5.72 -5.19 -0.39
C GLY A 45 -5.63 -3.69 -0.29
N ILE A 46 -5.59 -3.23 0.94
CA ILE A 46 -5.37 -1.84 1.30
C ILE A 46 -4.28 -1.83 2.37
N CYS A 47 -3.20 -1.10 2.10
CA CYS A 47 -2.17 -0.84 3.08
C CYS A 47 -2.51 0.47 3.79
N LEU A 48 -2.84 0.41 5.08
CA LEU A 48 -3.17 1.56 5.91
C LEU A 48 -1.97 1.86 6.82
N LEU A 49 -1.38 3.04 6.68
CA LEU A 49 -0.12 3.38 7.34
C LEU A 49 -0.20 4.70 8.08
N ARG A 50 0.26 4.71 9.34
CA ARG A 50 0.66 5.94 10.00
C ARG A 50 2.16 6.12 9.82
N ILE A 51 2.53 7.21 9.16
CA ILE A 51 3.91 7.63 9.03
C ILE A 51 4.10 8.84 9.93
N GLY A 52 4.98 8.70 10.92
CA GLY A 52 5.29 9.71 11.91
C GLY A 52 6.60 10.41 11.66
N GLY A 53 6.70 11.63 12.20
CA GLY A 53 7.95 12.36 12.26
C GLY A 53 8.57 12.72 10.91
N VAL A 54 7.77 12.83 9.84
CA VAL A 54 8.24 13.13 8.48
C VAL A 54 8.88 14.51 8.46
N ARG A 55 10.18 14.57 8.16
CA ARG A 55 10.97 15.81 8.09
C ARG A 55 12.19 15.67 7.19
N PRO A 56 12.78 16.77 6.70
CA PRO A 56 14.13 16.74 6.14
C PRO A 56 15.12 16.15 7.14
N GLY A 57 16.09 15.36 6.67
CA GLY A 57 17.04 14.66 7.55
C GLY A 57 17.86 15.58 8.47
N TRP A 58 18.02 16.85 8.09
CA TRP A 58 18.71 17.89 8.86
C TRP A 58 17.81 18.66 9.83
N ALA A 59 16.48 18.56 9.72
CA ALA A 59 15.55 19.33 10.54
C ALA A 59 15.37 18.69 11.94
N PRO A 60 15.10 19.46 13.01
CA PRO A 60 14.90 18.91 14.37
C PRO A 60 13.73 17.92 14.47
N ALA A 61 13.83 16.93 15.36
CA ALA A 61 12.80 15.89 15.54
C ALA A 61 11.41 16.44 15.87
N ALA A 62 11.34 17.52 16.65
CA ALA A 62 10.08 18.18 17.03
C ALA A 62 9.29 18.79 15.85
N THR A 63 9.91 18.93 14.67
CA THR A 63 9.26 19.49 13.47
C THR A 63 8.63 18.44 12.57
N GLY A 64 8.73 17.16 12.95
CA GLY A 64 8.22 16.05 12.15
C GLY A 64 6.69 16.03 12.07
N LEU A 65 6.17 15.84 10.87
CA LEU A 65 4.74 15.72 10.63
C LEU A 65 4.30 14.26 10.65
N THR A 66 3.13 14.00 11.21
CA THR A 66 2.48 12.69 11.18
C THR A 66 1.33 12.70 10.18
N SER A 67 1.17 11.60 9.45
CA SER A 67 0.08 11.45 8.48
C SER A 67 -0.43 10.02 8.42
N GLU A 68 -1.74 9.89 8.29
CA GLU A 68 -2.40 8.66 7.86
C GLU A 68 -2.36 8.56 6.34
N ASN A 69 -2.11 7.37 5.84
CA ASN A 69 -1.98 7.08 4.42
C ASN A 69 -2.66 5.75 4.10
N ALA A 70 -3.23 5.65 2.90
CA ALA A 70 -3.80 4.45 2.35
C ALA A 70 -3.20 4.17 0.97
N ALA A 71 -2.98 2.90 0.64
CA ALA A 71 -2.59 2.49 -0.70
C ALA A 71 -3.39 1.25 -1.09
N HIS A 72 -4.25 1.41 -2.10
CA HIS A 72 -4.94 0.28 -2.73
C HIS A 72 -3.93 -0.53 -3.51
N ARG A 73 -4.05 -1.85 -3.43
CA ARG A 73 -3.08 -2.74 -4.02
C ARG A 73 -3.72 -3.98 -4.62
N ILE A 74 -3.15 -4.45 -5.73
CA ILE A 74 -3.50 -5.70 -6.39
C ILE A 74 -2.21 -6.48 -6.60
N SER A 75 -2.15 -7.73 -6.16
CA SER A 75 -1.01 -8.62 -6.45
C SER A 75 -1.02 -9.00 -7.92
N VAL A 76 0.12 -8.85 -8.58
CA VAL A 76 0.25 -9.00 -10.04
C VAL A 76 1.45 -9.84 -10.42
N GLU A 77 1.40 -10.36 -11.63
CA GLU A 77 2.51 -11.02 -12.32
C GLU A 77 2.59 -10.60 -13.78
N TRP A 78 3.78 -10.75 -14.37
CA TRP A 78 4.04 -10.49 -15.79
C TRP A 78 5.19 -11.37 -16.28
N ASP A 79 5.32 -11.51 -17.60
CA ASP A 79 6.45 -12.23 -18.20
C ASP A 79 7.66 -11.28 -18.25
N GLY A 80 8.66 -11.56 -17.43
CA GLY A 80 9.96 -10.91 -17.45
C GLY A 80 10.96 -11.64 -18.36
N PRO A 81 12.16 -11.07 -18.56
CA PRO A 81 13.19 -11.68 -19.40
C PRO A 81 13.65 -13.06 -18.89
N ASP A 82 13.61 -13.29 -17.58
CA ASP A 82 14.07 -14.52 -16.92
C ASP A 82 12.91 -15.43 -16.47
N GLY A 83 11.68 -15.14 -16.89
CA GLY A 83 10.46 -15.89 -16.53
C GLY A 83 9.40 -15.02 -15.84
N VAL A 84 8.42 -15.67 -15.21
CA VAL A 84 7.30 -14.97 -14.56
C VAL A 84 7.80 -14.20 -13.34
N GLU A 85 7.59 -12.89 -13.37
CA GLU A 85 7.87 -11.99 -12.26
C GLU A 85 6.60 -11.65 -11.51
N ARG A 86 6.76 -11.26 -10.23
CA ARG A 86 5.66 -10.93 -9.33
C ARG A 86 5.87 -9.56 -8.70
N GLY A 87 4.77 -8.91 -8.37
CA GLY A 87 4.77 -7.61 -7.75
C GLY A 87 3.41 -7.20 -7.26
N VAL A 88 3.28 -5.92 -6.98
CA VAL A 88 2.06 -5.31 -6.48
C VAL A 88 1.77 -4.04 -7.26
N TYR A 89 0.63 -3.99 -7.93
CA TYR A 89 0.15 -2.80 -8.61
C TYR A 89 -0.62 -1.93 -7.62
N ILE A 90 -0.26 -0.65 -7.57
CA ILE A 90 -0.81 0.34 -6.65
C ILE A 90 -1.51 1.41 -7.49
N PRO A 91 -2.79 1.21 -7.84
CA PRO A 91 -3.53 2.14 -8.71
C PRO A 91 -3.74 3.49 -8.04
N ARG A 92 -3.84 3.52 -6.71
CA ARG A 92 -4.22 4.71 -5.96
C ARG A 92 -3.55 4.75 -4.59
N ARG A 93 -3.17 5.95 -4.19
CA ARG A 93 -2.70 6.28 -2.84
C ARG A 93 -3.48 7.48 -2.33
N ASP A 94 -3.79 7.49 -1.05
CA ASP A 94 -4.51 8.58 -0.38
C ASP A 94 -3.80 8.97 0.92
N THR A 95 -3.91 10.23 1.31
CA THR A 95 -3.26 10.76 2.51
C THR A 95 -4.13 11.78 3.23
N ALA A 96 -4.06 11.79 4.57
CA ALA A 96 -4.67 12.82 5.41
C ALA A 96 -3.96 14.18 5.30
N SER A 97 -2.67 14.18 4.92
CA SER A 97 -1.84 15.39 4.95
C SER A 97 -2.17 16.36 3.82
N ARG A 98 -2.55 17.60 4.20
CA ARG A 98 -2.77 18.70 3.22
C ARG A 98 -1.51 18.98 2.40
N LEU A 99 -0.35 18.93 3.06
CA LEU A 99 0.93 19.25 2.46
C LEU A 99 1.39 18.17 1.48
N ASN A 100 1.16 16.89 1.80
CA ASN A 100 1.51 15.80 0.89
C ASN A 100 0.59 15.74 -0.34
N ALA A 101 -0.71 16.00 -0.17
CA ALA A 101 -1.66 16.07 -1.28
C ALA A 101 -1.39 17.28 -2.21
N PHE A 102 -1.02 18.44 -1.66
CA PHE A 102 -0.74 19.65 -2.45
C PHE A 102 0.65 19.64 -3.09
N ALA A 103 1.64 18.96 -2.49
CA ALA A 103 3.00 18.91 -3.02
C ALA A 103 3.17 18.01 -4.26
N GLY A 104 2.11 17.33 -4.74
CA GLY A 104 2.07 16.67 -6.05
C GLY A 104 3.25 15.71 -6.31
N GLY A 105 3.63 14.92 -5.31
CA GLY A 105 4.74 13.99 -5.46
C GLY A 105 6.16 14.56 -5.23
N ARG A 106 6.30 15.86 -4.87
CA ARG A 106 7.61 16.52 -4.68
C ARG A 106 8.31 16.17 -3.37
N ILE A 107 7.56 15.77 -2.35
CA ILE A 107 8.10 15.37 -1.03
C ILE A 107 8.06 13.85 -0.88
N TYR A 108 6.97 13.18 -1.27
CA TYR A 108 6.85 11.72 -1.34
C TYR A 108 6.65 11.28 -2.80
N PRO A 109 7.36 10.26 -3.33
CA PRO A 109 7.12 9.80 -4.69
C PRO A 109 5.69 9.23 -4.85
N GLY A 110 4.95 9.71 -5.86
CA GLY A 110 3.60 9.28 -6.22
C GLY A 110 2.54 10.37 -6.04
N GLU A 111 1.53 10.37 -6.91
CA GLU A 111 0.33 11.18 -6.72
C GLU A 111 -0.49 10.61 -5.56
N HIS A 112 -0.83 11.44 -4.58
CA HIS A 112 -1.63 11.06 -3.43
C HIS A 112 -2.93 11.86 -3.44
N GLY A 113 -4.06 11.16 -3.50
CA GLY A 113 -5.38 11.73 -3.28
C GLY A 113 -5.51 12.24 -1.84
N ARG A 114 -6.38 13.24 -1.67
CA ARG A 114 -6.71 13.75 -0.33
C ARG A 114 -7.86 12.94 0.24
N ALA A 115 -7.69 12.42 1.45
CA ALA A 115 -8.76 11.73 2.18
C ALA A 115 -8.86 12.23 3.62
N ASP A 116 -10.05 12.14 4.18
CA ASP A 116 -10.34 12.47 5.57
C ASP A 116 -10.41 11.16 6.37
N PHE A 117 -9.47 10.98 7.30
CA PHE A 117 -9.30 9.75 8.09
C PHE A 117 -9.92 9.88 9.48
N THR A 118 -10.54 8.80 9.96
CA THR A 118 -10.95 8.60 11.35
C THR A 118 -10.31 7.32 11.87
N VAL A 119 -9.47 7.44 12.89
CA VAL A 119 -8.76 6.29 13.48
C VAL A 119 -9.14 6.17 14.95
N ARG A 120 -9.44 4.95 15.39
CA ARG A 120 -9.64 4.59 16.80
C ARG A 120 -8.74 3.40 17.11
N GLU A 121 -7.96 3.53 18.18
CA GLU A 121 -7.04 2.50 18.65
C GLU A 121 -7.43 2.17 20.08
N GLU A 122 -7.91 0.95 20.26
CA GLU A 122 -8.25 0.34 21.54
C GLU A 122 -7.19 -0.73 21.89
N ALA A 123 -7.29 -1.33 23.08
CA ALA A 123 -6.31 -2.32 23.54
C ALA A 123 -6.27 -3.58 22.66
N ASP A 124 -7.40 -3.96 22.08
CA ASP A 124 -7.63 -5.22 21.34
C ASP A 124 -8.10 -5.00 19.90
N ALA A 125 -8.28 -3.74 19.47
CA ALA A 125 -8.76 -3.45 18.13
C ALA A 125 -8.22 -2.13 17.59
N VAL A 126 -7.98 -2.08 16.28
CA VAL A 126 -7.69 -0.85 15.56
C VAL A 126 -8.72 -0.67 14.45
N ARG A 127 -9.50 0.42 14.52
CA ARG A 127 -10.39 0.84 13.45
C ARG A 127 -9.77 1.99 12.68
N VAL A 128 -9.73 1.86 11.36
CA VAL A 128 -9.30 2.89 10.43
C VAL A 128 -10.38 3.04 9.37
N ALA A 129 -11.01 4.21 9.34
CA ALA A 129 -11.93 4.61 8.31
C ALA A 129 -11.39 5.83 7.55
N PHE A 130 -11.68 5.92 6.25
CA PHE A 130 -11.44 7.12 5.47
C PHE A 130 -12.40 7.25 4.31
N ALA A 131 -12.66 8.50 3.92
CA ALA A 131 -13.33 8.83 2.67
C ALA A 131 -12.45 9.78 1.85
N THR A 132 -12.35 9.53 0.55
CA THR A 132 -11.61 10.40 -0.36
C THR A 132 -12.43 11.63 -0.71
N ARG A 133 -11.76 12.76 -0.93
CA ARG A 133 -12.46 14.04 -1.19
C ARG A 133 -13.05 14.15 -2.59
N ASP A 134 -12.62 13.29 -3.52
CA ASP A 134 -13.27 13.12 -4.82
C ASP A 134 -14.53 12.25 -4.73
N GLY A 135 -14.81 11.63 -3.57
CA GLY A 135 -16.00 10.79 -3.35
C GLY A 135 -15.90 9.39 -3.96
N GLU A 136 -14.76 9.02 -4.54
CA GLU A 136 -14.58 7.74 -5.25
C GLU A 136 -14.41 6.55 -4.32
N VAL A 137 -13.87 6.77 -3.11
CA VAL A 137 -13.51 5.68 -2.19
C VAL A 137 -13.93 6.01 -0.76
N GLU A 138 -14.62 5.05 -0.15
CA GLU A 138 -14.87 4.99 1.28
C GLU A 138 -14.41 3.63 1.80
N VAL A 139 -13.69 3.64 2.92
CA VAL A 139 -13.15 2.45 3.56
C VAL A 139 -13.43 2.55 5.04
N ASP A 140 -13.88 1.44 5.63
CA ASP A 140 -13.97 1.26 7.07
C ASP A 140 -13.46 -0.14 7.41
N ALA A 141 -12.32 -0.21 8.08
CA ALA A 141 -11.67 -1.45 8.45
C ALA A 141 -11.44 -1.49 9.96
N THR A 142 -11.89 -2.57 10.60
CA THR A 142 -11.54 -2.91 11.98
C THR A 142 -10.66 -4.15 11.97
N VAL A 143 -9.53 -4.09 12.68
CA VAL A 143 -8.55 -5.16 12.76
C VAL A 143 -8.34 -5.51 14.22
N GLU A 144 -8.50 -6.78 14.55
CA GLU A 144 -8.24 -7.34 15.87
C GLU A 144 -6.96 -8.20 15.78
N PRO A 145 -5.98 -8.02 16.69
CA PRO A 145 -4.81 -8.90 16.75
C PRO A 145 -5.22 -10.33 17.03
N ALA A 146 -4.64 -11.28 16.30
CA ALA A 146 -4.79 -12.71 16.52
C ALA A 146 -3.40 -13.35 16.54
N GLU A 147 -3.23 -14.39 17.36
CA GLU A 147 -1.96 -15.15 17.42
C GLU A 147 -1.74 -16.00 16.16
N GLU A 148 -2.83 -16.47 15.56
CA GLU A 148 -2.81 -17.36 14.40
C GLU A 148 -3.79 -16.91 13.31
N LEU A 149 -3.44 -17.20 12.05
CA LEU A 149 -4.32 -16.96 10.92
C LEU A 149 -5.26 -18.14 10.73
N HIS A 150 -6.55 -17.92 10.97
CA HIS A 150 -7.59 -18.94 10.80
C HIS A 150 -8.66 -18.52 9.80
N GLY A 151 -9.31 -19.49 9.16
CA GLY A 151 -10.48 -19.27 8.30
C GLY A 151 -10.20 -18.49 7.01
N SER A 152 -8.94 -18.30 6.63
CA SER A 152 -8.58 -17.61 5.40
C SER A 152 -8.84 -18.49 4.17
N GLY A 153 -9.62 -17.97 3.21
CA GLY A 153 -9.79 -18.61 1.91
C GLY A 153 -8.59 -18.43 0.96
N LEU A 154 -7.62 -17.58 1.33
CA LEU A 154 -6.43 -17.29 0.52
C LEU A 154 -5.21 -18.09 0.97
N PHE A 155 -4.95 -18.15 2.27
CA PHE A 155 -3.74 -18.73 2.84
C PHE A 155 -4.11 -19.71 3.93
N THR A 156 -3.37 -20.81 4.04
CA THR A 156 -3.56 -21.83 5.07
C THR A 156 -3.15 -21.30 6.43
N ASP A 157 -2.05 -20.54 6.48
CA ASP A 157 -1.46 -20.00 7.69
C ASP A 157 -0.73 -18.67 7.44
N LEU A 158 -0.18 -18.09 8.52
CA LEU A 158 0.58 -16.85 8.46
C LEU A 158 1.89 -16.99 7.67
N ALA A 159 2.50 -18.18 7.64
CA ALA A 159 3.76 -18.40 6.94
C ALA A 159 3.57 -18.33 5.43
N GLU A 160 2.54 -18.98 4.90
CA GLU A 160 2.16 -18.92 3.48
C GLU A 160 1.81 -17.48 3.06
N ALA A 161 1.01 -16.78 3.87
CA ALA A 161 0.69 -15.38 3.63
C ALA A 161 1.96 -14.50 3.60
N SER A 162 2.86 -14.71 4.56
CA SER A 162 4.11 -13.95 4.67
C SER A 162 5.04 -14.17 3.47
N GLU A 163 5.15 -15.43 2.99
CA GLU A 163 5.95 -15.75 1.82
C GLU A 163 5.36 -15.12 0.55
N PHE A 164 4.03 -15.19 0.38
CA PHE A 164 3.35 -14.55 -0.75
C PHE A 164 3.67 -13.05 -0.84
N PHE A 165 3.56 -12.31 0.26
CA PHE A 165 3.86 -10.87 0.26
C PHE A 165 5.36 -10.55 0.16
N ARG A 166 6.23 -11.46 0.59
CA ARG A 166 7.69 -11.32 0.43
C ARG A 166 8.10 -11.39 -1.04
N LEU A 167 7.51 -12.31 -1.78
CA LEU A 167 7.75 -12.47 -3.22
C LEU A 167 7.18 -11.30 -4.03
N GLY A 168 6.05 -10.72 -3.61
CA GLY A 168 5.42 -9.54 -4.23
C GLY A 168 6.03 -8.18 -3.85
N SER A 169 7.33 -8.10 -3.57
CA SER A 169 7.96 -6.89 -3.00
C SER A 169 8.19 -5.73 -4.00
N ARG A 170 7.99 -5.97 -5.30
CA ARG A 170 8.10 -4.95 -6.36
C ARG A 170 6.81 -4.14 -6.48
N GLY A 171 6.84 -2.89 -6.03
CA GLY A 171 5.71 -1.96 -6.17
C GLY A 171 5.68 -1.29 -7.55
N LEU A 172 4.55 -1.39 -8.23
CA LEU A 172 4.29 -0.76 -9.52
C LEU A 172 3.22 0.33 -9.33
N SER A 173 3.41 1.51 -9.92
CA SER A 173 2.43 2.61 -9.85
C SER A 173 2.18 3.19 -11.24
N PRO A 174 0.98 3.73 -11.53
CA PRO A 174 0.67 4.36 -12.81
C PRO A 174 1.71 5.42 -13.22
N THR A 175 2.01 5.53 -14.51
CA THR A 175 2.76 6.66 -15.05
C THR A 175 1.77 7.69 -15.60
N PRO A 176 1.82 8.96 -15.17
CA PRO A 176 0.96 10.00 -15.76
C PRO A 176 1.19 10.08 -17.28
N GLY A 177 0.11 9.93 -18.05
CA GLY A 177 0.12 10.11 -19.52
C GLY A 177 0.67 8.95 -20.35
N ALA A 178 0.92 7.77 -19.78
CA ALA A 178 1.33 6.58 -20.53
C ALA A 178 0.65 5.30 -20.01
N PRO A 179 0.41 4.29 -20.86
CA PRO A 179 -0.13 2.99 -20.44
C PRO A 179 0.88 2.14 -19.63
N THR A 180 2.01 2.74 -19.22
CA THR A 180 3.13 2.08 -18.56
C THR A 180 3.14 2.38 -17.06
N TRP A 181 3.80 1.54 -16.26
CA TRP A 181 4.00 1.76 -14.82
C TRP A 181 5.46 2.09 -14.49
N THR A 182 5.66 2.74 -13.34
CA THR A 182 6.99 2.92 -12.76
C THR A 182 7.19 1.96 -11.60
N SER A 183 8.40 1.40 -11.47
CA SER A 183 8.76 0.56 -10.34
C SER A 183 9.32 1.42 -9.19
N SER A 184 8.77 1.22 -8.00
CA SER A 184 9.34 1.71 -6.75
C SER A 184 9.75 0.49 -5.93
N ASN A 185 11.06 0.31 -5.73
CA ASN A 185 11.53 -0.69 -4.77
C ASN A 185 11.18 -0.23 -3.36
N CYS A 186 10.46 -1.07 -2.61
CA CYS A 186 10.43 -0.93 -1.16
C CYS A 186 11.83 -1.31 -0.65
N PRO A 187 12.54 -0.45 0.10
CA PRO A 187 13.81 -0.86 0.71
C PRO A 187 13.55 -2.08 1.59
N ARG A 188 14.31 -3.16 1.36
CA ARG A 188 14.29 -4.32 2.25
C ARG A 188 14.67 -3.83 3.63
N LEU A 189 13.85 -4.11 4.64
CA LEU A 189 14.28 -3.96 6.02
C LEU A 189 15.52 -4.85 6.19
N PRO A 190 16.67 -4.33 6.67
CA PRO A 190 17.78 -5.19 7.03
C PRO A 190 17.29 -6.16 8.10
N GLY A 191 17.52 -7.45 7.88
CA GLY A 191 17.22 -8.49 8.85
C GLY A 191 17.94 -8.18 10.16
N ARG A 192 17.20 -8.28 11.26
CA ARG A 192 17.82 -8.45 12.58
C ARG A 192 18.32 -9.87 12.72
#